data_AF-A0A1W7R5S0-F1
#
_entry.id   AF-A0A1W7R5S0-F1
#
_cell.length_a   1.000
_cell.length_b   1.000
_cell.length_c   1.000
_cell.angle_alpha   90.00
_cell.angle_beta   90.00
_cell.angle_gamma   90.00
#
_symmetry.space_group_name_H-M   'P 1'
#
loop_
_entity.id
_entity.type
_entity.pdbx_description
1 polymer ?
#
loop_
_entity_poly.entity_id
_entity_poly.type
_entity_poly.pdbx_seq_one_letter_code
_entity_poly.pdbx_strand_id
1 'polypeptide(L)' 'KPGSVCRLLKSLYGLKQSPRCWNEKFNQALLKLGFVRSKHDYCLYTRTDERGNDAIYVVLYVDDLLIAGLKLATIL' A
#
# COMPACT_ATOMS: atom_id res chain seq x y z
N LYS A 1 17.01 6.05 -33.92
CA LYS A 1 16.48 5.97 -35.31
C LYS A 1 15.26 6.88 -35.40
N PRO A 2 15.09 7.67 -36.46
CA PRO A 2 13.86 8.41 -36.68
C PRO A 2 12.65 7.46 -36.60
N GLY A 3 11.61 7.80 -35.85
CA GLY A 3 10.42 6.98 -35.67
C GLY A 3 10.48 5.89 -34.58
N SER A 4 11.53 5.84 -33.77
CA SER A 4 11.54 4.97 -32.57
C SER A 4 10.78 5.61 -31.41
N VAL A 5 9.93 4.83 -30.75
CA VAL A 5 9.22 5.23 -29.52
C VAL A 5 9.57 4.30 -28.37
N CYS A 6 9.49 4.80 -27.15
CA CYS A 6 9.71 4.01 -25.94
C CYS A 6 8.43 3.28 -25.52
N ARG A 7 8.53 1.98 -25.24
CA ARG A 7 7.44 1.20 -24.63
C ARG A 7 7.61 1.17 -23.12
N LEU A 8 6.63 1.68 -22.38
CA LEU A 8 6.60 1.56 -20.92
C LEU A 8 6.26 0.12 -20.51
N LEU A 9 7.15 -0.49 -19.70
CA LEU A 9 6.94 -1.83 -19.13
C LEU A 9 6.29 -1.80 -17.74
N LYS A 10 6.30 -0.64 -17.08
CA LYS A 10 5.69 -0.38 -15.78
C LYS A 10 4.96 0.96 -15.84
N SER A 11 3.99 1.14 -14.94
CA SER A 11 3.31 2.43 -14.79
C SER A 11 4.30 3.48 -14.31
N LEU A 12 4.28 4.65 -14.94
CA LEU A 12 5.15 5.78 -14.61
C LEU A 12 4.35 6.87 -13.90
N TYR A 13 4.94 7.53 -12.91
CA TYR A 13 4.28 8.64 -12.23
C TYR A 13 3.71 9.69 -13.21
N GLY A 14 2.55 10.26 -12.86
CA GLY A 14 1.84 11.24 -13.70
C GLY A 14 0.95 10.66 -14.80
N LEU A 15 1.01 9.35 -15.08
CA LEU A 15 0.02 8.73 -15.98
C LEU A 15 -1.31 8.49 -15.24
N LYS A 16 -2.42 8.61 -15.97
CA LYS A 16 -3.79 8.40 -15.43
C LYS A 16 -3.96 7.05 -14.73
N GLN A 17 -3.31 5.99 -15.22
CA GLN A 17 -3.40 4.64 -14.66
C GLN A 17 -2.47 4.39 -13.46
N SER A 18 -1.52 5.28 -13.20
CA SER A 18 -0.47 5.05 -12.19
C SER A 18 -0.96 4.91 -10.77
N PRO A 19 -1.89 5.75 -10.28
CA PRO A 19 -2.45 5.57 -8.93
C PRO A 19 -3.13 4.21 -8.77
N ARG A 20 -3.84 3.73 -9.80
CA ARG A 20 -4.50 2.41 -9.77
C ARG A 20 -3.50 1.26 -9.72
N CYS A 21 -2.48 1.30 -10.57
CA CYS A 21 -1.44 0.27 -10.59
C CYS A 21 -0.65 0.23 -9.28
N TRP A 22 -0.39 1.40 -8.68
CA TRP A 22 0.28 1.51 -7.38
C TRP A 22 -0.58 0.92 -6.26
N ASN A 23 -1.85 1.33 -6.15
CA ASN A 23 -2.78 0.82 -5.14
C ASN A 23 -2.96 -0.70 -5.23
N GLU A 24 -3.07 -1.26 -6.44
CA GLU A 24 -3.17 -2.72 -6.63
C GLU A 24 -1.89 -3.44 -6.16
N LYS A 25 -0.73 -2.92 -6.54
CA LYS A 25 0.56 -3.50 -6.14
C LYS A 25 0.76 -3.45 -4.63
N PHE A 26 0.39 -2.32 -4.01
CA PHE A 26 0.50 -2.11 -2.58
C PHE A 26 -0.46 -3.00 -1.79
N ASN A 27 -1.71 -3.10 -2.22
CA ASN A 27 -2.70 -4.01 -1.65
C ASN A 27 -2.18 -5.45 -1.63
N GLN A 28 -1.70 -5.96 -2.77
CA GLN A 28 -1.15 -7.32 -2.84
C GLN A 28 0.06 -7.52 -1.93
N ALA A 29 0.90 -6.50 -1.74
CA ALA A 29 2.05 -6.58 -0.85
C ALA A 29 1.61 -6.66 0.62
N LEU A 30 0.70 -5.79 1.06
CA LEU A 30 0.22 -5.78 2.44
C LEU A 30 -0.59 -7.04 2.81
N LEU A 31 -1.43 -7.54 1.89
CA LEU A 31 -2.14 -8.80 2.10
C LEU A 31 -1.17 -9.97 2.34
N LYS A 32 -0.05 -10.03 1.60
CA LYS A 32 1.00 -11.04 1.81
C LYS A 32 1.74 -10.90 3.14
N LEU A 33 1.76 -9.70 3.71
CA LEU A 33 2.33 -9.42 5.04
C LEU A 33 1.34 -9.66 6.20
N GLY A 34 0.16 -10.21 5.88
CA GLY A 34 -0.89 -10.54 6.85
C GLY A 34 -1.76 -9.37 7.27
N PHE A 35 -1.71 -8.23 6.56
CA PHE A 35 -2.65 -7.14 6.79
C PHE A 35 -4.00 -7.45 6.15
N VAL A 36 -5.05 -6.90 6.76
CA VAL A 36 -6.42 -6.92 6.23
C VAL A 36 -6.79 -5.51 5.81
N ARG A 37 -7.26 -5.35 4.57
CA ARG A 37 -7.76 -4.08 4.05
C ARG A 37 -9.14 -3.78 4.63
N SER A 38 -9.37 -2.55 5.07
CA SER A 38 -10.69 -2.11 5.55
C SER A 38 -11.71 -2.11 4.40
N LYS A 39 -12.95 -2.52 4.71
CA LYS A 39 -14.07 -2.49 3.76
C LYS A 39 -14.70 -1.10 3.64
N HIS A 40 -14.49 -0.24 4.64
CA HIS A 40 -15.04 1.12 4.68
C HIS A 40 -14.10 2.15 4.08
N ASP A 41 -12.79 1.91 4.19
CA ASP A 41 -11.76 2.77 3.61
C ASP A 41 -10.66 1.91 2.99
N TYR A 42 -10.52 1.99 1.68
CA TYR A 42 -9.55 1.19 0.92
C TYR A 42 -8.11 1.69 1.09
N CYS A 43 -7.89 2.84 1.72
CA CYS A 43 -6.57 3.33 2.07
C CYS A 43 -6.07 2.72 3.39
N LEU A 44 -6.95 2.18 4.23
CA LEU A 44 -6.63 1.66 5.56
C LEU A 44 -6.40 0.14 5.55
N TYR A 45 -5.31 -0.27 6.18
CA TYR A 45 -4.93 -1.65 6.42
C TYR A 45 -4.61 -1.85 7.90
N THR A 46 -5.02 -3.00 8.42
CA THR A 46 -4.82 -3.34 9.83
C THR A 46 -4.24 -4.74 9.95
N ARG A 47 -3.31 -4.92 10.90
CA ARG A 47 -2.83 -6.22 11.35
C ARG A 47 -2.85 -6.24 12.86
N THR A 48 -3.56 -7.20 13.45
CA THR A 48 -3.66 -7.37 14.90
C THR A 48 -3.10 -8.73 15.30
N ASP A 49 -2.59 -8.84 16.53
CA ASP A 49 -2.31 -10.15 17.12
C ASP A 49 -3.62 -10.90 17.44
N GLU A 50 -3.52 -12.20 17.68
CA GLU A 50 -4.69 -13.05 17.97
C GLU A 50 -5.45 -12.63 19.23
N ARG A 51 -4.76 -11.96 20.15
CA ARG A 51 -5.31 -11.53 21.44
C ARG A 51 -5.82 -10.08 21.43
N GLY A 52 -5.61 -9.33 20.35
CA GLY A 52 -5.97 -7.91 20.23
C GLY A 52 -5.15 -6.96 21.12
N ASN A 53 -4.03 -7.40 21.68
CA ASN A 53 -3.14 -6.60 22.53
C ASN A 53 -2.08 -5.84 21.73
N ASP A 54 -1.97 -6.11 20.43
CA ASP A 54 -1.08 -5.40 19.54
C ASP A 54 -1.72 -5.21 18.18
N ALA A 55 -1.42 -4.06 17.56
CA ALA A 55 -1.96 -3.69 16.28
C ALA A 55 -1.02 -2.75 15.53
N ILE A 56 -0.95 -2.95 14.21
CA ILE A 56 -0.36 -2.02 13.25
C ILE A 56 -1.45 -1.58 12.29
N TYR A 57 -1.52 -0.27 12.08
CA TYR A 57 -2.37 0.39 11.11
C TYR A 57 -1.48 1.04 10.06
N VAL A 58 -1.85 0.84 8.80
CA VAL A 58 -1.18 1.46 7.67
C VAL A 58 -2.24 2.18 6.85
N VAL A 59 -2.06 3.49 6.67
CA VAL A 59 -2.91 4.31 5.81
C VAL A 59 -2.08 4.79 4.63
N LEU A 60 -2.50 4.41 3.42
CA LEU A 60 -1.88 4.82 2.17
C LEU A 60 -2.71 5.93 1.53
N TYR A 61 -2.15 7.12 1.38
CA TYR A 61 -2.75 8.19 0.57
C TYR A 61 -1.84 8.51 -0.61
N VAL A 62 -2.12 7.91 -1.76
CA VAL A 62 -1.31 8.03 -2.98
C VAL A 62 0.14 7.56 -2.73
N ASP A 63 1.08 8.49 -2.58
CA ASP A 63 2.51 8.22 -2.36
C ASP A 63 2.92 8.37 -0.88
N ASP A 64 2.02 8.91 -0.04
CA ASP A 64 2.25 9.11 1.38
C ASP A 64 1.79 7.90 2.19
N LEU A 65 2.60 7.52 3.18
CA LEU A 65 2.31 6.41 4.07
C LEU A 65 2.33 6.86 5.53
N LEU A 66 1.22 6.63 6.22
CA LEU A 66 1.14 6.76 7.67
C LEU A 66 1.13 5.35 8.28
N ILE A 67 2.06 5.10 9.20
CA ILE A 67 2.13 3.87 9.98
C ILE A 67 1.91 4.24 11.44
N ALA A 68 0.94 3.59 12.07
CA ALA A 68 0.65 3.74 13.49
C ALA A 68 0.57 2.36 14.14
N GLY A 69 0.90 2.27 15.42
CA GLY A 69 0.84 1.04 16.18
C GLY A 69 0.74 1.30 17.67
N LEU A 70 0.34 0.28 18.43
CA LEU A 70 0.11 0.41 19.87
C LEU A 70 1.42 0.41 20.67
N LYS A 71 2.48 -0.20 20.13
CA LYS A 71 3.79 -0.31 20.75
C LYS A 71 4.85 0.13 19.76
N LEU A 72 5.80 0.91 20.24
CA LEU A 72 6.92 1.37 19.42
C LEU A 72 7.74 0.20 18.86
N ALA A 73 7.95 -0.85 19.67
CA ALA A 73 8.67 -2.07 19.27
C ALA A 73 7.97 -2.89 18.17
N THR A 74 6.71 -2.60 17.87
CA THR A 74 5.95 -3.27 16.80
C THR A 74 6.03 -2.48 15.49
N ILE A 75 6.29 -1.18 15.58
CA ILE A 75 6.46 -0.28 14.43
C ILE A 75 7.92 -0.30 13.93
N LEU A 76 8.88 -0.37 14.85
CA LEU A 76 10.33 -0.40 14.59
C LEU A 76 10.85 -1.83 14.43
#